data_AF-A0A9D8IG32-F1
#
_entry.id   AF-A0A9D8IG32-F1
#
_cell.length_a   1.000
_cell.length_b   1.000
_cell.length_c   1.000
_cell.angle_alpha   90.00
_cell.angle_beta   90.00
_cell.angle_gamma   90.00
#
_symmetry.space_group_name_H-M   'P 1'
#
loop_
_entity.id
_entity.type
_entity.pdbx_description
1 polymer ?
#
loop_
_entity_poly.entity_id
_entity_poly.type
_entity_poly.pdbx_seq_one_letter_code
_entity_poly.pdbx_strand_id
1 'polypeptide(L)'
;MNDIDAYINDLLQKLPSEDSEAVKQSLEEIGKVGRGNRDAMKALQEFLKREKRMPLRILAAQIIPKIKEMPQTPAKEFKKPNVFQCPGAEKIKRVEIIDVTCPHCHKKGTASAAGFEHEFACESCGGMIHREIPESCIEKCPVGSECVGEDRYRKYLKGRKKLLEK
;
A
#
# COMPACT_ATOMS: atom_id res chain seq x y z
N MET A 1 -14.18 36.01 -11.64
CA MET A 1 -13.21 34.92 -11.87
C MET A 1 -11.85 35.54 -11.62
N ASN A 2 -11.06 35.02 -10.68
CA ASN A 2 -9.76 35.62 -10.36
C ASN A 2 -8.79 35.38 -11.54
N ASP A 3 -7.91 36.34 -11.83
CA ASP A 3 -6.93 36.23 -12.91
C ASP A 3 -6.06 34.97 -12.79
N ILE A 4 -5.81 34.53 -11.55
CA ILE A 4 -5.08 33.29 -11.25
C ILE A 4 -5.87 32.04 -11.66
N ASP A 5 -7.19 32.00 -11.45
CA ASP A 5 -8.01 30.85 -11.84
C ASP A 5 -8.16 30.76 -13.37
N ALA A 6 -8.23 31.92 -14.04
CA ALA A 6 -8.21 31.98 -15.51
C ALA A 6 -6.87 31.47 -16.05
N TYR A 7 -5.75 31.89 -15.44
CA TYR A 7 -4.41 31.41 -15.80
C TYR A 7 -4.24 29.91 -15.55
N ILE A 8 -4.71 29.38 -14.42
CA ILE A 8 -4.69 27.94 -14.14
C ILE A 8 -5.46 27.17 -15.21
N ASN A 9 -6.65 27.65 -15.59
CA ASN A 9 -7.45 26.98 -16.64
C ASN A 9 -6.73 26.93 -18.00
N ASP A 10 -5.98 27.98 -18.39
CA ASP A 10 -5.14 27.95 -19.60
C ASP A 10 -4.05 26.85 -19.51
N LEU A 11 -3.42 26.69 -18.34
CA LEU A 11 -2.45 25.63 -18.11
C LEU A 11 -3.09 24.23 -18.18
N LEU A 12 -4.32 24.07 -17.67
CA LEU A 12 -5.04 22.80 -17.72
C LEU A 12 -5.35 22.35 -19.16
N GLN A 13 -5.64 23.30 -20.05
CA GLN A 13 -5.92 23.02 -21.47
C GLN A 13 -4.70 22.48 -22.24
N LYS A 14 -3.48 22.65 -21.71
CA LYS A 14 -2.24 22.17 -22.32
C LYS A 14 -1.87 20.73 -21.91
N LEU A 15 -2.46 20.20 -20.83
CA LEU A 15 -2.22 18.84 -20.34
C LEU A 15 -2.61 17.67 -21.29
N PRO A 16 -3.55 17.81 -22.25
CA PRO A 16 -3.82 16.77 -23.24
C PRO A 16 -2.89 16.84 -24.47
N SER A 17 -1.95 17.79 -24.54
CA SER A 17 -1.03 17.93 -25.69
C SER A 17 -0.07 16.75 -25.86
N GLU A 18 0.28 16.45 -27.12
CA GLU A 18 1.34 15.50 -27.48
C GLU A 18 2.74 16.06 -27.20
N ASP A 19 2.89 17.38 -27.15
CA ASP A 19 4.16 18.04 -26.82
C ASP A 19 4.50 17.83 -25.34
N SER A 20 5.51 17.00 -25.10
CA SER A 20 5.95 16.65 -23.75
C SER A 20 6.56 17.82 -23.00
N GLU A 21 7.22 18.76 -23.69
CA GLU A 21 7.84 19.91 -23.04
C GLU A 21 6.77 20.94 -22.65
N ALA A 22 5.78 21.18 -23.52
CA ALA A 22 4.63 22.03 -23.19
C ALA A 22 3.82 21.49 -22.01
N VAL A 23 3.59 20.16 -21.95
CA VAL A 23 2.90 19.52 -20.81
C VAL A 23 3.72 19.66 -19.53
N LYS A 24 5.03 19.43 -19.60
CA LYS A 24 5.94 19.58 -18.46
C LYS A 24 5.92 21.00 -17.90
N GLN A 25 6.07 22.01 -18.74
CA GLN A 25 6.00 23.43 -18.33
C GLN A 25 4.66 23.74 -17.66
N SER A 26 3.56 23.25 -18.25
CA SER A 26 2.22 23.45 -17.69
C SER A 26 2.07 22.81 -16.30
N LEU A 27 2.57 21.58 -16.13
CA LEU A 27 2.60 20.89 -14.84
C LEU A 27 3.42 21.67 -13.79
N GLU A 28 4.60 22.16 -14.16
CA GLU A 28 5.46 22.95 -13.26
C GLU A 28 4.77 24.23 -12.80
N GLU A 29 4.13 24.96 -13.72
CA GLU A 29 3.38 26.19 -13.40
C GLU A 29 2.17 25.89 -12.52
N ILE A 30 1.39 24.84 -12.81
CA ILE A 30 0.29 24.38 -11.95
C ILE A 30 0.80 24.09 -10.53
N GLY A 31 1.99 23.51 -10.39
CA GLY A 31 2.60 23.25 -9.09
C GLY A 31 2.99 24.51 -8.31
N LYS A 32 3.25 25.62 -8.98
CA LYS A 32 3.58 26.92 -8.37
C LYS A 32 2.34 27.68 -7.92
N VAL A 33 1.30 27.74 -8.78
CA VAL A 33 0.13 28.62 -8.57
C VAL A 33 -1.14 27.89 -8.14
N GLY A 34 -1.22 26.56 -8.32
CA GLY A 34 -2.44 25.77 -8.13
C GLY A 34 -2.77 25.37 -6.69
N ARG A 35 -2.16 26.00 -5.68
CA ARG A 35 -2.43 25.66 -4.26
C ARG A 35 -3.89 25.94 -3.91
N GLY A 36 -4.58 24.92 -3.42
CA GLY A 36 -5.99 25.00 -3.05
C GLY A 36 -6.97 24.92 -4.20
N ASN A 37 -6.48 24.87 -5.44
CA ASN A 37 -7.35 24.85 -6.60
C ASN A 37 -7.91 23.43 -6.83
N ARG A 38 -9.22 23.27 -6.63
CA ARG A 38 -9.93 21.99 -6.76
C ARG A 38 -9.93 21.46 -8.19
N ASP A 39 -9.99 22.34 -9.18
CA ASP A 39 -10.03 21.96 -10.59
C ASP A 39 -8.65 21.49 -11.07
N ALA A 40 -7.59 22.15 -10.62
CA ALA A 40 -6.21 21.68 -10.83
C ALA A 40 -5.97 20.29 -10.24
N MET A 41 -6.49 20.03 -9.03
CA MET A 41 -6.41 18.70 -8.42
C MET A 41 -7.12 17.62 -9.24
N LYS A 42 -8.35 17.90 -9.68
CA LYS A 42 -9.11 16.97 -10.53
C LYS A 42 -8.41 16.72 -11.87
N ALA A 43 -7.90 17.77 -12.50
CA ALA A 43 -7.20 17.67 -13.77
C ALA A 43 -5.92 16.85 -13.67
N LEU A 44 -5.14 16.98 -12.59
CA LEU A 44 -3.96 16.15 -12.33
C LEU A 44 -4.31 14.68 -12.10
N GLN A 45 -5.40 14.41 -11.36
CA GLN A 45 -5.89 13.03 -11.19
C GLN A 45 -6.30 12.41 -12.53
N GLU A 46 -7.00 13.17 -13.36
CA GLU A 46 -7.43 12.70 -14.68
C GLU A 46 -6.25 12.53 -15.65
N PHE A 47 -5.27 13.44 -15.59
CA PHE A 47 -4.01 13.31 -16.31
C PHE A 47 -3.29 12.01 -15.95
N LEU A 48 -3.18 11.67 -14.66
CA LEU A 48 -2.53 10.43 -14.20
C LEU A 48 -3.26 9.15 -14.64
N LYS A 49 -4.57 9.19 -14.90
CA LYS A 49 -5.30 8.03 -15.42
C LYS A 49 -4.97 7.78 -16.89
N ARG A 50 -4.91 8.83 -17.71
CA ARG A 50 -4.75 8.72 -19.18
C ARG A 50 -3.31 8.73 -19.68
N GLU A 51 -2.44 9.48 -19.01
CA GLU A 51 -1.07 9.74 -19.48
C GLU A 51 -0.24 8.46 -19.43
N LYS A 52 0.52 8.16 -20.48
CA LYS A 52 1.39 6.96 -20.55
C LYS A 52 2.86 7.31 -20.35
N ARG A 53 3.27 8.56 -20.61
CA ARG A 53 4.66 9.03 -20.50
C ARG A 53 5.07 9.08 -19.03
N MET A 54 5.93 8.14 -18.62
CA MET A 54 6.37 7.98 -17.23
C MET A 54 7.00 9.24 -16.61
N PRO A 55 7.88 10.00 -17.29
CA PRO A 55 8.45 11.22 -16.72
C PRO A 55 7.37 12.25 -16.31
N LEU A 56 6.34 12.41 -17.14
CA LEU A 56 5.25 13.34 -16.88
C LEU A 56 4.31 12.84 -15.78
N ARG A 57 4.07 11.51 -15.71
CA ARG A 57 3.31 10.90 -14.60
C ARG A 57 4.02 11.12 -13.26
N ILE A 58 5.33 10.92 -13.20
CA ILE A 58 6.12 11.15 -11.98
C ILE A 58 6.04 12.61 -11.57
N LEU A 59 6.22 13.54 -12.51
CA LEU A 59 6.11 14.97 -12.25
C LEU A 59 4.71 15.35 -11.73
N ALA A 60 3.65 14.89 -12.39
CA ALA A 60 2.26 15.13 -11.95
C ALA A 60 1.99 14.59 -10.55
N ALA A 61 2.50 13.40 -10.21
CA ALA A 61 2.36 12.82 -8.88
C ALA A 61 3.09 13.65 -7.80
N GLN A 62 4.26 14.23 -8.12
CA GLN A 62 5.01 15.11 -7.21
C GLN A 62 4.33 16.47 -6.98
N ILE A 63 3.45 16.91 -7.88
CA ILE A 63 2.72 18.17 -7.76
C ILE A 63 1.50 18.06 -6.84
N ILE A 64 0.83 16.90 -6.79
CA ILE A 64 -0.34 16.66 -5.92
C ILE A 64 -0.15 17.17 -4.48
N PRO A 65 0.94 16.86 -3.75
CA PRO A 65 1.12 17.38 -2.38
C PRO A 65 1.31 18.91 -2.33
N LYS A 66 1.82 19.54 -3.39
CA LYS A 66 2.02 21.00 -3.46
C LYS A 66 0.72 21.76 -3.64
N ILE A 67 -0.22 21.18 -4.40
CA ILE A 67 -1.50 21.82 -4.75
C ILE A 67 -2.64 21.48 -3.79
N LYS A 68 -2.53 20.38 -3.05
CA LYS A 68 -3.55 19.95 -2.09
C LYS A 68 -3.72 21.02 -1.00
N GLU A 69 -4.86 21.73 -1.00
CA GLU A 69 -5.32 22.39 0.22
C GLU A 69 -5.59 21.31 1.26
N MET A 70 -4.98 21.43 2.43
CA MET A 70 -5.44 20.68 3.59
C MET A 70 -6.75 21.32 4.06
N PRO A 71 -7.88 20.59 4.08
CA PRO A 71 -8.92 20.92 5.04
C PRO A 71 -8.26 20.88 6.42
N GLN A 72 -8.34 21.98 7.17
CA GLN A 72 -8.18 21.96 8.63
C GLN A 72 -9.39 21.24 9.25
N THR A 73 -9.69 20.02 8.82
CA THR A 73 -10.28 19.09 9.76
C THR A 73 -9.14 18.73 10.70
N PRO A 74 -9.27 18.86 12.03
CA PRO A 74 -8.42 18.12 12.94
C PRO A 74 -8.80 16.65 12.75
N ALA A 75 -8.39 16.06 11.62
CA ALA A 75 -8.02 14.67 11.60
C ALA A 75 -6.97 14.63 12.69
N LYS A 76 -7.37 14.14 13.88
CA LYS A 76 -6.47 13.91 15.02
C LYS A 76 -5.13 13.58 14.42
N GLU A 77 -4.13 14.44 14.63
CA GLU A 77 -2.80 14.22 14.10
C GLU A 77 -2.49 12.75 14.37
N PHE A 78 -2.46 11.93 13.32
CA PHE A 78 -1.95 10.58 13.49
C PHE A 78 -0.45 10.78 13.60
N LYS A 79 0.01 11.13 14.81
CA LYS A 79 1.40 11.04 15.19
C LYS A 79 1.74 9.58 14.99
N LYS A 80 2.36 9.26 13.84
CA LYS A 80 3.02 7.97 13.67
C LYS A 80 3.89 7.81 14.91
N PRO A 81 3.60 6.84 15.79
CA PRO A 81 4.46 6.66 16.93
C PRO A 81 5.83 6.31 16.36
N ASN A 82 6.86 7.07 16.74
CA ASN A 82 8.24 6.77 16.33
C ASN A 82 8.72 5.39 16.83
N VAL A 83 7.89 4.70 17.62
CA VAL A 83 8.02 3.28 17.95
C VAL A 83 6.62 2.64 18.01
N PHE A 84 5.98 2.41 16.87
CA PHE A 84 5.00 1.32 16.75
C PHE A 84 5.47 0.37 15.66
N GLN A 85 6.63 -0.25 15.88
CA GLN A 85 6.81 -1.58 15.35
C GLN A 85 5.82 -2.45 16.14
N CYS A 86 4.74 -2.90 15.49
CA CYS A 86 3.94 -3.98 16.05
C CYS A 86 4.94 -5.08 16.43
N PRO A 87 5.06 -5.48 17.71
CA PRO A 87 6.03 -6.50 18.10
C PRO A 87 5.84 -7.79 17.29
N GLY A 88 4.60 -8.09 16.88
CA GLY A 88 4.27 -9.20 15.99
C GLY A 88 4.68 -9.02 14.53
N ALA A 89 4.95 -7.79 14.06
CA ALA A 89 5.37 -7.49 12.69
C ALA A 89 6.88 -7.52 12.48
N GLU A 90 7.67 -7.67 13.54
CA GLU A 90 9.13 -7.76 13.43
C GLU A 90 9.56 -9.06 12.73
N LYS A 91 8.89 -10.18 13.05
CA LYS A 91 9.13 -11.50 12.45
C LYS A 91 8.56 -11.64 11.04
N ILE A 92 7.55 -10.84 10.68
CA ILE A 92 6.95 -10.83 9.33
C ILE A 92 7.94 -10.24 8.29
N LYS A 93 8.86 -9.37 8.73
CA LYS A 93 9.82 -8.70 7.84
C LYS A 93 11.06 -9.54 7.52
N ARG A 94 11.22 -10.70 8.16
CA ARG A 94 12.41 -11.54 8.00
C ARG A 94 12.02 -12.83 7.28
N VAL A 95 12.71 -13.10 6.18
CA VAL A 95 12.68 -14.41 5.52
C VAL A 95 13.61 -15.32 6.32
N GLU A 96 13.05 -16.38 6.89
CA GLU A 96 13.82 -17.37 7.64
C GLU A 96 13.96 -18.62 6.77
N ILE A 97 15.20 -19.11 6.63
CA ILE A 97 15.46 -20.39 5.98
C ILE A 97 15.37 -21.45 7.08
N ILE A 98 14.36 -22.31 6.99
CA ILE A 98 14.12 -23.39 7.95
C ILE A 98 14.38 -24.75 7.32
N ASP A 99 14.94 -25.67 8.10
CA ASP A 99 15.08 -27.07 7.70
C ASP A 99 13.73 -27.78 7.83
N VAL A 100 13.31 -28.45 6.76
CA VAL A 100 12.04 -29.15 6.70
C VAL A 100 12.25 -30.57 6.16
N THR A 101 11.55 -31.54 6.73
CA THR A 101 11.51 -32.91 6.21
C THR A 101 10.21 -33.10 5.45
N CYS A 102 10.29 -33.48 4.18
CA CYS A 102 9.11 -33.65 3.34
C CYS A 102 8.27 -34.87 3.80
N PRO A 103 6.97 -34.73 4.11
CA PRO A 103 6.12 -35.88 4.45
C PRO A 103 5.85 -36.82 3.26
N HIS A 104 6.04 -36.34 2.03
CA HIS A 104 5.80 -37.13 0.81
C HIS A 104 7.01 -37.99 0.44
N CYS A 105 8.21 -37.41 0.45
CA CYS A 105 9.43 -38.09 -0.02
C CYS A 105 10.51 -38.30 1.05
N HIS A 106 10.27 -37.84 2.28
CA HIS A 106 11.14 -38.01 3.46
C HIS A 106 12.55 -37.42 3.33
N LYS A 107 12.83 -36.68 2.24
CA LYS A 107 14.08 -35.94 2.08
C LYS A 107 14.06 -34.66 2.91
N LYS A 108 15.23 -34.34 3.46
CA LYS A 108 15.50 -33.06 4.11
C LYS A 108 15.74 -32.01 3.04
N GLY A 109 15.13 -30.84 3.20
CA GLY A 109 15.34 -29.68 2.34
C GLY A 109 15.23 -28.40 3.15
N THR A 110 15.51 -27.27 2.52
CA THR A 110 15.32 -25.95 3.12
C THR A 110 14.10 -25.29 2.52
N ALA A 111 13.25 -24.70 3.36
CA ALA A 111 12.16 -23.84 2.89
C ALA A 111 12.48 -22.39 3.26
N SER A 112 12.42 -21.49 2.28
CA SER A 112 12.46 -20.05 2.51
C SER A 112 11.07 -19.59 2.94
N ALA A 113 10.70 -19.83 4.20
CA ALA A 113 9.47 -19.27 4.72
C ALA A 113 9.72 -17.79 5.03
N ALA A 114 9.14 -16.88 4.25
CA ALA A 114 8.78 -15.59 4.85
C ALA A 114 7.85 -15.96 6.02
N GLY A 115 8.19 -15.67 7.29
CA GLY A 115 7.73 -16.41 8.49
C GLY A 115 6.22 -16.73 8.67
N PHE A 116 5.36 -16.28 7.77
CA PHE A 116 3.92 -16.53 7.62
C PHE A 116 3.51 -17.51 6.49
N GLU A 117 4.40 -17.92 5.58
CA GLU A 117 4.10 -18.87 4.49
C GLU A 117 3.91 -20.27 5.04
N HIS A 118 2.68 -20.79 5.02
CA HIS A 118 2.29 -22.07 5.63
C HIS A 118 2.22 -23.22 4.64
N GLU A 119 2.42 -22.92 3.36
CA GLU A 119 2.41 -23.89 2.27
C GLU A 119 3.59 -23.62 1.35
N PHE A 120 4.30 -24.67 0.96
CA PHE A 120 5.41 -24.58 0.02
C PHE A 120 5.60 -25.90 -0.73
N ALA A 121 6.14 -25.83 -1.95
CA ALA A 121 6.42 -27.02 -2.74
C ALA A 121 7.76 -27.65 -2.31
N CYS A 122 7.80 -28.97 -2.17
CA CYS A 122 9.04 -29.69 -1.94
C CYS A 122 9.95 -29.61 -3.17
N GLU A 123 11.17 -29.11 -3.02
CA GLU A 123 12.16 -29.03 -4.11
C GLU A 123 12.54 -30.40 -4.70
N SER A 124 12.39 -31.48 -3.93
CA SER A 124 12.77 -32.83 -4.35
C SER A 124 11.67 -33.60 -5.09
N CYS A 125 10.40 -33.44 -4.72
CA CYS A 125 9.30 -34.25 -5.25
C CYS A 125 8.11 -33.44 -5.75
N GLY A 126 8.14 -32.11 -5.62
CA GLY A 126 7.06 -31.21 -6.04
C GLY A 126 5.78 -31.27 -5.20
N GLY A 127 5.71 -32.15 -4.20
CA GLY A 127 4.56 -32.28 -3.32
C GLY A 127 4.38 -31.03 -2.46
N MET A 128 3.14 -30.57 -2.28
CA MET A 128 2.81 -29.46 -1.39
C MET A 128 2.96 -29.89 0.07
N ILE A 129 3.76 -29.15 0.82
CA ILE A 129 3.98 -29.33 2.25
C ILE A 129 3.21 -28.24 2.97
N HIS A 130 2.33 -28.65 3.88
CA HIS A 130 1.59 -27.76 4.76
C HIS A 130 2.22 -27.84 6.16
N ARG A 131 2.55 -26.68 6.75
CA ARG A 131 2.96 -26.61 8.16
C ARG A 131 1.81 -26.17 9.05
N GLU A 132 1.93 -26.49 10.34
CA GLU A 132 1.02 -25.97 11.35
C GLU A 132 1.06 -24.44 11.36
N ILE A 133 -0.12 -23.83 11.27
CA ILE A 133 -0.28 -22.37 11.34
C ILE A 133 -0.25 -21.98 12.83
N PRO A 134 0.81 -21.30 13.32
CA PRO A 134 0.85 -20.88 14.71
C PRO A 134 -0.23 -19.85 15.00
N GLU A 135 -0.62 -19.74 16.27
CA GLU A 135 -1.49 -18.66 16.74
C GLU A 135 -0.95 -17.29 16.33
N SER A 136 -1.84 -16.44 15.80
CA SER A 136 -1.50 -15.09 15.37
C SER A 136 -1.30 -14.13 16.55
N CYS A 137 -0.70 -12.98 16.27
CA CYS A 137 -0.53 -11.93 17.27
C CYS A 137 -1.87 -11.36 17.79
N ILE A 138 -2.95 -11.45 17.02
CA ILE A 138 -4.28 -10.99 17.42
C ILE A 138 -4.91 -11.98 18.43
N GLU A 139 -4.56 -13.28 18.33
CA GLU A 139 -5.00 -14.32 19.26
C GLU A 139 -4.25 -14.25 20.59
N LYS A 140 -2.93 -14.00 20.53
CA LYS A 140 -2.08 -13.95 21.72
C LYS A 140 -2.18 -12.66 22.52
N CYS A 141 -2.70 -11.58 21.92
CA CYS A 141 -2.72 -10.27 22.55
C CYS A 141 -3.96 -10.10 23.45
N PRO A 142 -3.79 -9.74 24.75
CA PRO A 142 -4.91 -9.49 25.67
C PRO A 142 -5.89 -8.42 25.19
N VAL A 143 -5.40 -7.45 24.41
CA VAL A 143 -6.20 -6.34 23.84
C VAL A 143 -6.42 -6.50 22.32
N GLY A 144 -6.31 -7.73 21.81
CA GLY A 144 -6.34 -8.03 20.38
C GLY A 144 -7.65 -7.59 19.70
N SER A 145 -8.80 -7.80 20.35
CA SER A 145 -10.12 -7.39 19.85
C SER A 145 -10.28 -5.87 19.81
N GLU A 146 -9.83 -5.18 20.85
CA GLU A 146 -9.85 -3.71 20.94
C GLU A 146 -8.93 -3.08 19.87
N CYS A 147 -7.76 -3.68 19.64
CA CYS A 147 -6.76 -3.19 18.70
C CYS A 147 -7.25 -3.24 17.24
N VAL A 148 -7.90 -4.34 16.83
CA VAL A 148 -8.33 -4.53 15.42
C VAL A 148 -9.80 -4.19 15.17
N GLY A 149 -10.57 -3.97 16.23
CA GLY A 149 -12.01 -3.78 16.20
C GLY A 149 -12.80 -5.09 16.21
N GLU A 150 -13.92 -5.07 16.91
CA GLU A 150 -14.77 -6.24 17.21
C GLU A 150 -15.23 -7.00 15.95
N ASP A 151 -15.69 -6.28 14.93
CA ASP A 151 -16.16 -6.89 13.67
C ASP A 151 -15.05 -7.65 12.95
N ARG A 152 -13.84 -7.08 12.95
CA ARG A 152 -12.67 -7.69 12.32
C ARG A 152 -12.18 -8.89 13.11
N TYR A 153 -12.19 -8.80 14.44
CA TYR A 153 -11.81 -9.89 15.34
C TYR A 153 -12.74 -11.11 15.17
N ARG A 154 -14.06 -10.89 15.14
CA ARG A 154 -15.05 -11.96 14.90
C ARG A 154 -14.88 -12.63 13.54
N LYS A 155 -14.67 -11.84 12.49
CA LYS A 155 -14.41 -12.37 11.14
C LYS A 155 -13.17 -13.25 11.10
N TYR A 156 -12.11 -12.82 11.81
CA TYR A 156 -10.88 -13.58 11.96
C TYR A 156 -11.10 -14.93 12.66
N LEU A 157 -11.74 -14.94 13.84
CA LEU A 157 -12.01 -16.18 14.60
C LEU A 157 -12.86 -17.17 13.81
N LYS A 158 -13.86 -16.68 13.07
CA LYS A 158 -14.68 -17.53 12.18
C LYS A 158 -13.84 -18.17 11.07
N GLY A 159 -12.88 -17.44 10.52
CA GLY A 159 -11.93 -17.97 9.54
C GLY A 159 -10.99 -19.01 10.16
N ARG A 160 -10.47 -18.73 11.36
CA ARG A 160 -9.58 -19.62 12.10
C ARG A 160 -10.23 -20.97 12.43
N LYS A 161 -11.47 -20.95 12.93
CA LYS A 161 -12.24 -22.17 13.24
C LYS A 161 -12.39 -23.08 12.03
N LYS A 162 -12.72 -22.52 10.86
CA LYS A 162 -12.83 -23.28 9.60
C LYS A 162 -11.51 -23.89 9.11
N LEU A 163 -10.37 -23.30 9.48
CA LEU A 163 -9.05 -23.82 9.14
C LEU A 163 -8.62 -24.96 10.07
N LEU A 164 -9.07 -24.94 11.33
CA LEU A 164 -8.76 -25.99 12.32
C LEU A 164 -9.69 -27.21 12.19
N GLU A 165 -10.86 -27.06 11.57
CA GLU A 165 -11.83 -28.13 11.30
C GLU A 165 -11.56 -28.89 9.99
N LYS A 166 -10.48 -28.55 9.27
CA LYS A 166 -10.04 -29.19 8.02
C LYS A 166 -8.76 -29.99 8.24
#